data_AF-A0A3D5H6W0-F1
#
_entry.id   AF-A0A3D5H6W0-F1
#
_cell.length_a   1.000
_cell.length_b   1.000
_cell.length_c   1.000
_cell.angle_alpha   90.00
_cell.angle_beta   90.00
_cell.angle_gamma   90.00
#
_symmetry.space_group_name_H-M   'P 1'
#
loop_
_entity.id
_entity.type
_entity.pdbx_description
1 polymer ?
#
loop_
_entity_poly.entity_id
_entity_poly.type
_entity_poly.pdbx_seq_one_letter_code
_entity_poly.pdbx_strand_id
1 'polypeptide(L)' 'DELLAVAEHIEIANFPEASRAVAKGPYDVSLVEGSITTSHDAERIHQVRQQSKVLITIGACATAGGIQALRNF' A
#
# COMPACT_ATOMS: atom_id res chain seq x y z
N ASP A 1 -18.45 -7.72 11.55
CA ASP A 1 -18.74 -6.65 12.51
C ASP A 1 -17.53 -5.78 12.81
N GLU A 2 -16.38 -6.35 13.18
CA GLU A 2 -15.19 -5.56 13.54
C GLU A 2 -14.65 -4.66 12.40
N LEU A 3 -14.66 -5.14 11.16
CA LEU A 3 -14.17 -4.34 10.01
C LEU A 3 -15.03 -3.10 9.73
N LEU A 4 -16.35 -3.20 9.93
CA LEU A 4 -17.28 -2.09 9.73
C LEU A 4 -17.01 -0.99 10.77
N ALA A 5 -16.74 -1.36 12.02
CA ALA A 5 -16.39 -0.41 13.07
C ALA A 5 -15.10 0.36 12.76
N VAL A 6 -14.11 -0.28 12.15
CA VAL A 6 -12.88 0.42 11.70
C VAL A 6 -13.17 1.36 10.55
N ALA A 7 -14.00 0.94 9.58
CA ALA A 7 -14.36 1.75 8.42
C ALA A 7 -15.09 3.05 8.79
N GLU A 8 -15.81 3.09 9.92
CA GLU A 8 -16.46 4.30 10.44
C GLU A 8 -15.46 5.36 10.94
N HIS A 9 -14.21 4.97 11.22
CA HIS A 9 -13.19 5.86 11.77
C HIS A 9 -12.11 6.26 10.76
N ILE A 10 -12.19 5.79 9.51
CA ILE A 10 -11.22 6.08 8.47
C ILE A 10 -11.91 6.55 7.19
N GLU A 11 -11.22 7.41 6.45
CA GLU A 11 -11.61 7.73 5.07
C GLU A 11 -10.74 6.92 4.11
N ILE A 12 -11.38 6.11 3.26
CA ILE A 12 -10.67 5.37 2.20
C ILE A 12 -10.38 6.34 1.06
N ALA A 13 -9.19 6.93 1.09
CA ALA A 13 -8.79 7.96 0.13
C ALA A 13 -8.46 7.40 -1.26
N ASN A 14 -7.79 6.24 -1.36
CA ASN A 14 -7.40 5.64 -2.63
C ASN A 14 -7.26 4.12 -2.48
N PHE A 15 -8.29 3.37 -2.90
CA PHE A 15 -8.29 1.91 -2.86
C PHE A 15 -9.02 1.33 -4.09
N PRO A 16 -8.32 1.20 -5.24
CA PRO A 16 -8.92 0.83 -6.53
C PRO A 16 -9.71 -0.48 -6.53
N GLU A 17 -9.34 -1.43 -5.68
CA GLU A 17 -9.98 -2.73 -5.54
C GLU A 17 -11.38 -2.63 -4.89
N ALA A 18 -11.63 -1.60 -4.10
CA ALA A 18 -12.91 -1.38 -3.42
C ALA A 18 -13.70 -0.17 -3.96
N SER A 19 -13.03 0.80 -4.59
CA SER A 19 -13.65 2.05 -5.01
C SER A 19 -12.95 2.70 -6.20
N ARG A 20 -13.73 3.45 -7.00
CA ARG A 20 -13.20 4.32 -8.06
C ARG A 20 -12.91 5.74 -7.57
N ALA A 21 -13.36 6.08 -6.37
CA ALA A 21 -13.11 7.39 -5.77
C ALA A 21 -11.63 7.50 -5.38
N VAL A 22 -11.02 8.64 -5.71
CA VAL A 22 -9.64 8.96 -5.36
C VAL A 22 -9.61 10.36 -4.78
N ALA A 23 -9.35 10.46 -3.48
CA ALA A 23 -9.00 11.70 -2.80
C ALA A 23 -7.50 11.97 -2.96
N LYS A 24 -7.13 13.24 -3.14
CA LYS A 24 -5.73 13.63 -3.28
C LYS A 24 -5.04 13.63 -1.91
N GLY A 25 -3.78 13.22 -1.87
CA GLY A 25 -2.96 13.26 -0.66
C GLY A 25 -2.49 14.67 -0.26
N PRO A 26 -1.64 14.78 0.79
CA PRO A 26 -0.95 13.67 1.45
C PRO A 26 -1.87 12.83 2.36
N TYR A 27 -1.61 11.52 2.42
CA TYR A 27 -2.34 10.54 3.21
C TYR A 27 -1.74 10.41 4.62
N ASP A 28 -2.59 10.25 5.63
CA ASP A 28 -2.12 9.99 7.00
C ASP A 28 -1.45 8.61 7.12
N VAL A 29 -2.09 7.59 6.54
CA VAL A 29 -1.58 6.22 6.52
C VAL A 29 -1.73 5.66 5.11
N SER A 30 -0.69 4.98 4.62
CA SER A 30 -0.75 4.17 3.41
C SER A 30 -0.32 2.75 3.74
N LEU A 31 -1.17 1.80 3.37
CA LEU A 31 -0.92 0.37 3.50
C LEU A 31 -0.43 -0.16 2.15
N VAL A 32 0.72 -0.82 2.14
CA VAL A 32 1.38 -1.29 0.91
C VAL A 32 1.51 -2.80 0.93
N GLU A 33 0.92 -3.46 -0.06
CA GLU A 33 1.05 -4.88 -0.35
C GLU A 33 1.88 -5.07 -1.66
N GLY A 34 2.38 -6.28 -1.90
CA GLY A 34 3.10 -6.63 -3.12
C GLY A 34 4.62 -6.43 -3.04
N SER A 35 5.37 -7.16 -3.86
CA SER A 35 6.83 -6.99 -3.95
C SER A 35 7.23 -5.99 -5.02
N ILE A 36 8.40 -5.36 -4.87
CA ILE A 36 9.02 -4.55 -5.91
C ILE A 36 9.72 -5.49 -6.90
N THR A 37 9.14 -5.66 -8.09
CA THR A 37 9.66 -6.61 -9.09
C THR A 37 10.16 -5.96 -10.37
N THR A 38 9.81 -4.70 -10.59
CA THR A 38 10.17 -3.88 -11.75
C THR A 38 10.64 -2.49 -11.32
N SER A 39 11.33 -1.76 -12.20
CA SER A 39 11.75 -0.37 -11.93
C SER A 39 10.55 0.56 -11.72
N HIS A 40 9.44 0.31 -12.42
CA HIS A 40 8.19 1.06 -12.25
C HIS A 40 7.56 0.86 -10.87
N ASP A 41 7.69 -0.33 -10.27
CA ASP A 41 7.26 -0.57 -8.89
C ASP A 41 8.10 0.27 -7.91
N ALA A 42 9.42 0.32 -8.13
CA ALA A 42 10.35 1.11 -7.32
C ALA A 42 10.03 2.62 -7.39
N GLU A 43 9.76 3.14 -8.59
CA GLU A 43 9.33 4.53 -8.77
C GLU A 43 8.00 4.80 -8.07
N ARG A 44 7.01 3.90 -8.22
CA ARG A 44 5.70 4.04 -7.58
C ARG A 44 5.80 4.06 -6.06
N ILE A 45 6.58 3.15 -5.45
CA ILE A 45 6.66 3.12 -3.98
C ILE A 45 7.34 4.39 -3.42
N HIS A 46 8.28 4.98 -4.15
CA HIS A 46 8.84 6.27 -3.77
C HIS A 46 7.80 7.40 -3.85
N GLN A 47 6.95 7.43 -4.87
CA GLN A 47 5.85 8.39 -4.96
C GLN A 47 4.85 8.23 -3.82
N VAL A 48 4.47 6.98 -3.50
CA VAL A 48 3.59 6.68 -2.35
C VAL A 48 4.26 7.17 -1.07
N ARG A 49 5.53 6.82 -0.81
CA ARG A 49 6.27 7.27 0.37
C ARG A 49 6.32 8.79 0.52
N GLN A 50 6.43 9.55 -0.58
CA GLN A 50 6.39 11.01 -0.54
C GLN A 50 5.02 11.58 -0.20
N GLN A 51 3.94 10.84 -0.49
CA GLN A 51 2.56 11.24 -0.19
C GLN A 51 2.05 10.73 1.16
N SER A 52 2.77 9.82 1.83
CA SER A 52 2.33 9.26 3.11
C SER A 52 3.02 9.91 4.30
N LYS A 53 2.27 10.24 5.36
CA LYS A 53 2.86 10.52 6.68
C LYS A 53 3.41 9.21 7.29
N VAL A 54 2.59 8.17 7.31
CA VAL A 54 3.00 6.81 7.71
C VAL A 54 2.79 5.83 6.56
N LEU A 55 3.81 5.04 6.24
CA LEU A 55 3.73 3.96 5.26
C LEU A 55 3.98 2.65 6.00
N ILE A 56 3.05 1.71 5.86
CA ILE A 56 3.07 0.40 6.51
C ILE A 56 3.02 -0.67 5.42
N THR A 57 3.97 -1.60 5.45
CA THR A 57 3.90 -2.78 4.59
C THR A 57 2.95 -3.81 5.20
N ILE A 58 2.19 -4.50 4.37
CA ILE A 58 1.33 -5.62 4.77
C ILE A 58 1.74 -6.84 3.95
N GLY A 59 1.97 -7.95 4.65
CA GLY A 59 2.32 -9.24 4.05
C GLY A 59 3.82 -9.47 3.85
N ALA A 60 4.18 -10.74 3.70
CA ALA A 60 5.56 -11.18 3.55
C ALA A 60 6.21 -10.68 2.25
N CYS A 61 5.43 -10.51 1.18
CA CYS A 61 5.87 -9.97 -0.10
C CYS A 61 6.39 -8.54 0.05
N ALA A 62 5.58 -7.62 0.57
CA ALA A 62 5.97 -6.23 0.76
C ALA A 62 7.08 -6.05 1.81
N THR A 63 7.11 -6.93 2.83
CA THR A 63 8.04 -6.80 3.96
C THR A 63 9.42 -7.40 3.67
N ALA A 64 9.48 -8.56 3.02
CA ALA A 64 10.71 -9.33 2.85
C ALA A 64 10.88 -9.95 1.45
N GLY A 65 10.03 -9.56 0.48
CA GLY A 65 10.05 -10.04 -0.91
C GLY A 65 9.31 -11.35 -1.17
N GLY A 66 8.93 -12.10 -0.12
CA GLY A 66 8.09 -13.30 -0.21
C GLY A 66 8.60 -14.36 -1.20
N ILE A 67 7.68 -15.10 -1.81
CA ILE A 67 7.99 -16.12 -2.84
C ILE A 67 8.70 -15.48 -4.04
N GLN A 68 8.40 -14.22 -4.37
CA GLN A 68 9.00 -13.53 -5.51
C GLN A 68 10.50 -13.30 -5.34
N ALA A 69 11.01 -13.24 -4.09
CA ALA A 69 12.44 -13.12 -3.81
C ALA A 69 13.23 -14.41 -4.11
N LEU A 70 12.57 -15.56 -4.28
CA LEU A 70 13.26 -16.83 -4.58
C LEU A 70 14.01 -16.80 -5.91
N ARG A 71 13.64 -15.91 -6.85
CA ARG A 71 14.35 -15.73 -8.13
C ARG A 71 15.71 -15.03 -8.00
N ASN A 72 16.07 -14.57 -6.81
CA ASN A 72 17.31 -13.85 -6.54
C ASN A 72 18.47 -14.81 -6.17
N PHE A 73 18.25 -16.12 -6.27
CA PHE A 73 19.22 -17.19 -6.00
C PHE A 73 19.55 -17.97 -7.27
#